data_AF-A0A377KCZ1-F1
#
_entry.id   AF-A0A377KCZ1-F1
#
_cell.length_a   1.000
_cell.length_b   1.000
_cell.length_c   1.000
_cell.angle_alpha   90.00
_cell.angle_beta   90.00
_cell.angle_gamma   90.00
#
_symmetry.space_group_name_H-M   'P 1'
#
loop_
_entity.id
_entity.type
_entity.pdbx_description
1 polymer ?
#
loop_
_entity_poly.entity_id
_entity_poly.type
_entity_poly.pdbx_seq_one_letter_code
_entity_poly.pdbx_strand_id
1 'polypeptide(L)'
;MHYCFFNLGGAAHEIGVRQVAHYLWNRFGSSHRVRFVAINFEPVVGEILEKIDDGQMGVILKRMMVRAAVQSGRTLRRTGAGYR
;
A
#
# COMPACT_ATOMS: atom_id res chain seq x y z
N MET A 1 -3.21 -5.84 -13.61
CA MET A 1 -2.44 -4.91 -12.77
C MET A 1 -3.22 -4.68 -11.47
N HIS A 2 -2.54 -4.53 -10.33
CA HIS A 2 -3.16 -4.22 -9.03
C HIS A 2 -2.30 -3.17 -8.33
N TYR A 3 -2.95 -2.18 -7.70
CA TYR A 3 -2.23 -1.11 -7.01
C TYR A 3 -2.18 -1.45 -5.51
N CYS A 4 -0.97 -1.47 -4.95
CA CYS A 4 -0.73 -1.63 -3.52
C CYS A 4 -0.24 -0.30 -2.96
N PHE A 5 -1.00 0.26 -2.03
CA PHE A 5 -0.72 1.53 -1.40
C PHE A 5 -0.39 1.32 0.08
N PHE A 6 0.60 2.06 0.57
CA PHE A 6 1.04 2.04 1.97
C PHE A 6 0.69 3.38 2.59
N ASN A 7 -0.27 3.37 3.51
CA ASN A 7 -0.65 4.57 4.23
C ASN A 7 0.39 4.85 5.33
N LEU A 8 1.13 5.95 5.20
CA LEU A 8 2.20 6.37 6.10
C LEU A 8 1.83 7.63 6.92
N GLY A 9 0.65 8.23 6.67
CA GLY A 9 0.34 9.58 7.14
C GLY A 9 -1.15 9.82 7.44
N GLY A 10 -1.86 8.77 7.84
CA GLY A 10 -3.27 8.85 8.24
C GLY A 10 -4.28 9.03 7.10
N ALA A 11 -5.54 9.28 7.45
CA ALA A 11 -6.68 9.25 6.50
C ALA A 11 -6.55 10.27 5.34
N ALA A 12 -5.94 11.43 5.57
CA ALA A 12 -5.74 12.44 4.53
C ALA A 12 -4.75 11.98 3.44
N HIS A 13 -3.69 11.27 3.85
CA HIS A 13 -2.70 10.71 2.91
C HIS A 13 -3.32 9.62 2.03
N GLU A 14 -4.24 8.82 2.58
CA GLU A 14 -4.97 7.78 1.86
C GLU A 14 -5.93 8.34 0.80
N ILE A 15 -6.69 9.38 1.16
CA ILE A 15 -7.66 10.00 0.24
C ILE A 15 -6.95 10.57 -0.98
N GLY A 16 -5.83 11.28 -0.78
CA GLY A 16 -5.06 11.88 -1.87
C GLY A 16 -4.50 10.84 -2.84
N VAL A 17 -3.92 9.76 -2.31
CA VAL A 17 -3.35 8.72 -3.19
C VAL A 17 -4.43 7.91 -3.90
N ARG A 18 -5.59 7.67 -3.27
CA ARG A 18 -6.71 7.04 -3.95
C ARG A 18 -7.21 7.86 -5.14
N GLN A 19 -7.28 9.18 -5.01
CA GLN A 19 -7.68 10.08 -6.11
C GLN A 19 -6.69 10.01 -7.28
N VAL A 20 -5.38 10.06 -7.00
CA VAL A 20 -4.34 9.96 -8.04
C VAL A 20 -4.36 8.59 -8.71
N ALA A 21 -4.50 7.51 -7.93
CA ALA A 21 -4.52 6.16 -8.46
C ALA A 21 -5.78 5.90 -9.31
N HIS A 22 -6.93 6.46 -8.92
CA HIS A 22 -8.15 6.46 -9.72
C HIS A 22 -7.99 7.27 -11.01
N TYR A 23 -7.37 8.46 -10.95
CA TYR A 23 -7.09 9.27 -12.13
C TYR A 23 -6.22 8.54 -13.15
N LEU A 24 -5.15 7.89 -12.69
CA LEU A 24 -4.25 7.10 -13.54
C LEU A 24 -4.96 5.89 -14.16
N TRP A 25 -5.79 5.19 -13.37
CA TRP A 25 -6.59 4.09 -13.91
C TRP A 25 -7.58 4.58 -14.98
N ASN A 26 -8.33 5.64 -14.70
CA ASN A 26 -9.32 6.16 -15.63
C ASN A 26 -8.67 6.62 -16.94
N ARG A 27 -7.45 7.19 -16.88
CA ARG A 27 -6.74 7.71 -18.04
C ARG A 27 -6.00 6.65 -18.86
N PHE A 28 -5.49 5.59 -18.23
CA PHE A 28 -4.56 4.65 -18.89
C PHE A 28 -4.97 3.17 -18.81
N GLY A 29 -6.04 2.82 -18.10
CA GLY A 29 -6.39 1.42 -17.82
C GLY A 29 -7.87 1.13 -17.63
N SER A 30 -8.76 2.02 -18.07
CA SER A 30 -10.22 1.95 -17.87
C SER A 30 -10.86 0.67 -18.43
N SER A 31 -10.20 0.00 -19.37
CA SER A 31 -10.63 -1.25 -19.98
C SER A 31 -10.51 -2.49 -19.07
N HIS A 32 -9.73 -2.43 -17.98
CA HIS A 32 -9.48 -3.59 -17.12
C HIS A 32 -9.85 -3.31 -15.66
N ARG A 33 -10.48 -4.29 -15.00
CA ARG A 33 -10.77 -4.25 -13.57
C ARG A 33 -9.48 -4.28 -12.76
N VAL A 34 -9.22 -3.22 -12.03
CA VAL A 34 -8.08 -3.10 -11.10
C VAL A 34 -8.58 -3.25 -9.68
N ARG A 35 -7.71 -3.78 -8.81
CA ARG A 35 -7.96 -3.81 -7.37
C ARG A 35 -6.98 -2.85 -6.72
N PHE A 36 -7.51 -2.01 -5.84
CA PHE A 36 -6.73 -1.12 -5.00
C PHE A 36 -6.67 -1.75 -3.61
N VAL A 37 -5.45 -1.97 -3.13
CA VAL A 37 -5.17 -2.53 -1.81
C VAL A 37 -4.48 -1.45 -1.00
N ALA A 38 -5.11 -0.97 0.06
CA ALA A 38 -4.51 -0.05 1.01
C ALA A 38 -4.05 -0.84 2.24
N ILE A 39 -2.78 -0.66 2.61
CA ILE A 39 -2.18 -1.28 3.80
C ILE A 39 -1.82 -0.14 4.76
N ASN A 40 -2.35 -0.18 5.98
CA ASN A 40 -1.95 0.78 7.01
C ASN A 40 -0.52 0.47 7.48
N PHE A 41 0.41 1.40 7.25
CA PHE A 41 1.82 1.30 7.60
C PHE A 41 2.25 2.28 8.69
N GLU A 42 1.35 3.18 9.12
CA GLU A 42 1.56 4.10 10.25
C GLU A 42 2.13 3.41 11.50
N PRO A 43 1.57 2.30 12.02
CA PRO A 43 2.14 1.65 13.20
C PRO A 43 3.52 1.04 12.94
N VAL A 44 3.78 0.58 11.71
CA VAL A 44 5.09 0.02 11.33
C VAL A 44 6.17 1.11 11.27
N VAL A 45 5.81 2.31 10.79
CA VAL A 45 6.72 3.46 10.80
C VAL A 45 7.01 3.92 12.22
N GLY A 46 5.99 3.97 13.09
CA GLY A 46 6.18 4.28 14.51
C GLY A 46 7.18 3.34 15.17
N GLU A 47 7.04 2.03 14.93
CA GLU A 47 7.98 1.04 15.47
C GLU A 47 9.40 1.17 14.90
N ILE A 48 9.54 1.50 13.61
CA ILE A 48 10.84 1.74 12.98
C ILE A 48 11.52 2.96 13.60
N LEU A 49 10.79 4.05 13.84
CA LEU A 49 11.29 5.27 14.48
C LEU A 49 11.77 5.02 15.92
N GLU A 50 11.08 4.14 16.65
CA GLU A 50 11.46 3.83 18.04
C GLU A 50 12.64 2.85 18.16
N LYS A 51 12.79 1.92 17.21
CA LYS A 51 13.67 0.75 17.38
C LYS A 51 14.85 0.65 16.42
N ILE A 52 14.89 1.45 15.35
CA ILE A 52 15.89 1.33 14.29
C ILE A 52 16.74 2.60 14.22
N ASP A 53 18.06 2.42 14.14
CA ASP A 53 19.02 3.49 13.91
C ASP A 53 18.80 4.16 12.53
N ASP A 54 18.92 5.48 12.48
CA ASP A 54 18.61 6.33 11.33
C ASP A 54 19.28 5.86 10.02
N GLY A 55 20.49 5.27 10.13
CA GLY A 55 21.23 4.77 8.97
C GLY A 55 20.56 3.60 8.21
N GLN A 56 19.64 2.87 8.85
CA GLN A 56 18.98 1.70 8.26
C GLN A 56 17.46 1.84 8.10
N MET A 57 16.85 2.87 8.67
CA MET A 57 15.40 3.09 8.65
C MET A 57 14.79 2.99 7.24
N GLY A 58 15.37 3.71 6.27
CA GLY A 58 14.86 3.73 4.91
C GLY A 58 14.95 2.36 4.21
N VAL A 59 15.96 1.56 4.54
CA VAL A 59 16.14 0.21 4.02
C VAL A 59 15.12 -0.75 4.64
N ILE A 60 14.94 -0.69 5.96
CA ILE A 60 13.98 -1.51 6.69
C ILE A 60 12.55 -1.20 6.23
N LEU A 61 12.19 0.07 6.12
CA LEU A 61 10.86 0.50 5.66
C LEU A 61 10.54 -0.10 4.29
N LYS A 62 11.43 0.08 3.30
CA LYS A 62 11.26 -0.46 1.94
C LYS A 62 11.13 -1.98 1.94
N ARG A 63 11.94 -2.69 2.74
CA ARG A 63 11.88 -4.16 2.86
C ARG A 63 10.54 -4.62 3.43
N MET A 64 10.03 -3.94 4.46
CA MET A 64 8.74 -4.26 5.08
C MET A 64 7.59 -4.00 4.10
N MET A 65 7.63 -2.91 3.33
CA MET A 65 6.63 -2.63 2.29
C MET A 65 6.57 -3.77 1.27
N VAL A 66 7.72 -4.24 0.75
CA VAL A 66 7.76 -5.37 -0.20
C VAL A 66 7.17 -6.64 0.42
N ARG A 67 7.52 -6.96 1.67
CA ARG A 67 6.98 -8.12 2.39
C ARG A 67 5.46 -8.04 2.55
N ALA A 68 4.95 -6.88 2.95
CA ALA A 68 3.52 -6.65 3.13
C ALA A 68 2.74 -6.72 1.80
N ALA A 69 3.31 -6.22 0.69
CA ALA A 69 2.72 -6.38 -0.63
C ALA A 69 2.62 -7.86 -1.04
N VAL A 70 3.68 -8.64 -0.84
CA VAL A 70 3.70 -10.08 -1.16
C VAL A 70 2.67 -10.83 -0.33
N GLN A 71 2.57 -10.53 0.97
CA GLN A 71 1.60 -11.16 1.86
C GLN A 71 0.16 -10.82 1.49
N SER A 72 -0.11 -9.55 1.19
CA SER A 72 -1.43 -9.08 0.76
C SER A 72 -1.83 -9.73 -0.57
N GLY A 73 -0.90 -9.84 -1.51
CA GLY A 73 -1.12 -10.54 -2.78
C GLY A 73 -1.46 -12.02 -2.61
N ARG A 74 -0.81 -12.73 -1.66
CA ARG A 74 -1.15 -14.13 -1.33
C ARG A 74 -2.54 -14.25 -0.71
N THR A 75 -2.93 -13.28 0.12
CA THR A 75 -4.25 -13.25 0.78
C THR A 75 -5.35 -12.98 -0.24
N LEU A 76 -5.18 -12.00 -1.14
CA LEU A 76 -6.14 -11.69 -2.22
C LEU A 76 -6.31 -12.79 -3.28
N ARG A 77 -5.37 -13.74 -3.39
CA ARG A 77 -5.54 -14.93 -4.24
C ARG A 77 -6.40 -16.02 -3.58
N ARG A 78 -6.46 -16.04 -2.25
CA ARG A 78 -7.26 -17.01 -1.48
C ARG A 78 -8.68 -16.50 -1.23
N THR A 79 -8.82 -15.20 -1.01
CA THR A 79 -10.10 -14.58 -0.74
C THR A 79 -10.57 -13.89 -2.02
N GLY A 80 -11.43 -14.56 -2.79
CA GLY A 80 -12.23 -13.95 -3.86
C GLY A 80 -13.28 -12.96 -3.33
N ALA A 81 -12.95 -12.17 -2.30
CA ALA A 81 -13.84 -11.20 -1.69
C ALA A 81 -13.53 -9.81 -2.23
N GLY A 82 -14.46 -9.31 -3.04
CA GLY A 82 -14.45 -7.95 -3.54
C GLY A 82 -14.53 -6.93 -2.43
N TYR A 83 -13.84 -5.81 -2.65
CA TYR A 83 -14.36 -4.52 -2.24
C TYR A 83 -14.90 -3.88 -3.52
N ARG A 84 -16.23 -3.67 -3.53
CA ARG A 84 -16.85 -2.66 -4.38
C ARG A 84 -16.37 -1.28 -3.94
#